data_AF-A0A498REU8-F1
#
_entry.id   AF-A0A498REU8-F1
#
_cell.length_a   1.000
_cell.length_b   1.000
_cell.length_c   1.000
_cell.angle_alpha   90.00
_cell.angle_beta   90.00
_cell.angle_gamma   90.00
#
_symmetry.space_group_name_H-M   'P 1'
#
loop_
_entity.id
_entity.type
_entity.pdbx_description
1 polymer ?
#
loop_
_entity_poly.entity_id
_entity_poly.type
_entity_poly.pdbx_seq_one_letter_code
_entity_poly.pdbx_strand_id
1 'polypeptide(L)' 'MTVASQVKQTLATLKGNQGTLRLYALQTRDEETRGIYKEALAVTGTIIDDLERRAQELEYQEPQYKGN' A
#
# COMPACT_ATOMS: atom_id res chain seq x y z
N MET A 1 17.54 -4.53 10.40
CA MET A 1 16.19 -4.44 9.79
C MET A 1 15.20 -4.81 10.86
N THR A 2 14.20 -3.97 11.11
CA THR A 2 13.13 -4.27 12.06
C THR A 2 11.82 -4.59 11.38
N VAL A 3 10.84 -5.04 12.17
CA VAL A 3 9.53 -5.41 11.65
C VAL A 3 8.85 -4.18 11.04
N ALA A 4 8.92 -3.03 11.69
CA ALA A 4 8.42 -1.77 11.12
C ALA A 4 9.09 -1.45 9.76
N SER A 5 10.41 -1.62 9.65
CA SER A 5 11.13 -1.38 8.38
C SER A 5 10.73 -2.36 7.27
N GLN A 6 10.46 -3.62 7.60
CA GLN A 6 10.00 -4.63 6.63
C GLN A 6 8.58 -4.30 6.15
N VAL A 7 7.68 -3.94 7.06
CA VAL A 7 6.31 -3.53 6.70
C VAL A 7 6.32 -2.27 5.83
N LYS A 8 7.20 -1.30 6.13
CA LYS A 8 7.38 -0.10 5.29
C LYS A 8 7.91 -0.42 3.89
N GLN A 9 8.81 -1.40 3.75
CA GLN A 9 9.26 -1.86 2.44
C GLN A 9 8.11 -2.49 1.64
N THR A 10 7.29 -3.33 2.27
CA THR A 10 6.08 -3.90 1.64
C THR A 10 5.10 -2.80 1.22
N LEU A 11 4.87 -1.80 2.07
CA LEU A 11 4.02 -0.64 1.76
C LEU A 11 4.52 0.12 0.52
N ALA A 12 5.82 0.33 0.39
CA ALA A 12 6.40 0.98 -0.78
C ALA A 12 6.11 0.21 -2.07
N THR A 13 6.26 -1.12 -2.04
CA THR A 13 5.91 -1.99 -3.18
C THR A 13 4.41 -1.94 -3.49
N LEU A 14 3.54 -2.00 -2.48
CA LEU A 14 2.09 -1.93 -2.67
C LEU A 14 1.63 -0.60 -3.28
N LYS A 15 2.18 0.53 -2.81
CA LYS A 15 1.89 1.85 -3.39
C LYS A 15 2.35 1.96 -4.85
N GLY A 16 3.52 1.39 -5.17
CA GLY A 16 4.00 1.29 -6.55
C GLY A 16 3.02 0.47 -7.42
N ASN A 17 2.59 -0.69 -6.94
CA ASN A 17 1.63 -1.54 -7.63
C ASN A 17 0.28 -0.85 -7.81
N GLN A 18 -0.22 -0.13 -6.79
CA GLN A 18 -1.45 0.67 -6.89
C GLN A 18 -1.33 1.74 -7.98
N GLY A 19 -0.17 2.41 -8.08
CA GLY A 19 0.12 3.35 -9.16
C GLY A 19 0.07 2.69 -10.54
N THR A 20 0.67 1.51 -10.68
CA THR A 20 0.63 0.73 -11.93
C THR A 20 -0.78 0.31 -12.31
N LEU A 21 -1.60 -0.17 -11.35
CA LEU A 21 -3.01 -0.51 -11.58
C LEU A 21 -3.82 0.71 -12.04
N ARG A 22 -3.54 1.89 -11.48
CA ARG A 22 -4.16 3.15 -11.91
C ARG A 22 -3.79 3.49 -13.35
N LEU A 23 -2.53 3.29 -13.74
CA LEU A 23 -2.11 3.47 -15.13
C LEU A 23 -2.87 2.53 -16.07
N TYR A 24 -3.01 1.25 -15.72
CA TYR A 24 -3.76 0.28 -16.54
C TYR A 24 -5.25 0.63 -16.66
N ALA A 25 -5.87 1.10 -15.57
CA ALA A 25 -7.25 1.59 -15.59
C ALA A 25 -7.44 2.79 -16.52
N LEU A 26 -6.44 3.68 -16.62
CA LEU A 26 -6.47 4.85 -17.50
C LEU A 26 -6.21 4.49 -18.97
N GLN A 27 -5.38 3.48 -19.22
CA GLN A 27 -5.01 3.06 -20.57
C GLN A 27 -6.04 2.13 -21.22
N THR A 28 -6.80 1.36 -20.42
CA THR A 28 -7.80 0.44 -20.97
C THR A 28 -9.01 1.17 -21.55
N ARG A 29 -9.44 0.73 -22.73
CA ARG A 29 -10.64 1.22 -23.42
C ARG A 29 -11.88 0.36 -23.13
N ASP A 30 -11.67 -0.86 -22.64
CA ASP A 30 -12.74 -1.76 -22.27
C ASP A 30 -13.30 -1.39 -20.88
N GLU A 31 -14.60 -1.15 -20.81
CA GLU A 31 -15.27 -0.68 -19.58
C GLU A 31 -15.28 -1.75 -18.49
N GLU A 32 -15.45 -3.02 -18.86
CA GLU A 32 -15.43 -4.15 -17.92
C GLU A 32 -14.06 -4.26 -17.25
N THR A 33 -13.00 -4.30 -18.06
CA THR A 33 -11.61 -4.31 -17.59
C THR A 33 -11.29 -3.09 -16.73
N ARG A 34 -11.81 -1.91 -17.09
CA ARG A 34 -11.66 -0.70 -16.26
C ARG A 34 -12.33 -0.87 -14.90
N GLY A 35 -13.50 -1.52 -14.85
CA GLY A 35 -14.19 -1.88 -13.63
C GLY A 35 -13.33 -2.76 -12.73
N ILE A 36 -12.73 -3.81 -13.28
CA ILE A 36 -11.83 -4.72 -12.56
C ILE A 36 -10.65 -3.95 -11.93
N TYR A 37 -10.00 -3.06 -12.70
CA TYR A 37 -8.90 -2.26 -12.14
C TYR A 37 -9.37 -1.28 -11.05
N LYS A 38 -10.55 -0.69 -11.18
CA LYS A 38 -11.12 0.20 -10.15
C LYS A 38 -11.40 -0.55 -8.85
N GLU A 39 -11.95 -1.76 -8.93
CA GLU A 39 -12.17 -2.61 -7.76
C GLU A 39 -10.84 -2.99 -7.10
N ALA A 40 -9.86 -3.45 -7.90
CA ALA A 40 -8.53 -3.78 -7.41
C ALA A 40 -7.83 -2.58 -6.73
N LEU A 41 -8.01 -1.37 -7.27
CA LEU A 41 -7.50 -0.13 -6.67
C LEU A 41 -8.14 0.17 -5.31
N ALA A 42 -9.44 -0.05 -5.17
CA ALA A 42 -10.17 0.18 -3.91
C ALA A 42 -9.72 -0.81 -2.82
N VAL A 43 -9.62 -2.10 -3.17
CA VAL A 43 -9.13 -3.14 -2.25
C VAL A 43 -7.68 -2.87 -1.86
N THR A 44 -6.81 -2.59 -2.83
CA THR A 44 -5.39 -2.28 -2.56
C THR A 44 -5.25 -1.04 -1.69
N GLY A 45 -6.09 -0.02 -1.89
CA GLY A 45 -6.10 1.18 -1.05
C GLY A 45 -6.40 0.86 0.41
N THR A 46 -7.45 0.06 0.65
CA THR A 46 -7.82 -0.38 2.01
C THR A 46 -6.67 -1.14 2.69
N ILE A 47 -6.01 -2.05 1.96
CA ILE A 47 -4.86 -2.81 2.47
C ILE A 47 -3.68 -1.88 2.82
N ILE A 48 -3.41 -0.88 1.97
CA ILE A 48 -2.36 0.11 2.24
C ILE A 48 -2.66 0.87 3.53
N ASP A 49 -3.89 1.38 3.68
CA ASP A 49 -4.29 2.16 4.87
C ASP A 49 -4.19 1.32 6.16
N ASP A 50 -4.58 0.04 6.10
CA ASP A 50 -4.46 -0.89 7.23
C ASP A 50 -2.99 -1.13 7.61
N LEU A 51 -2.13 -1.37 6.62
CA LEU A 51 -0.71 -1.60 6.85
C LEU A 51 0.03 -0.34 7.30
N GLU A 52 -0.39 0.85 6.89
CA GLU A 52 0.15 2.12 7.38
C GLU A 52 -0.13 2.30 8.87
N ARG A 53 -1.37 2.07 9.29
CA ARG A 53 -1.74 2.08 10.72
C ARG A 53 -0.92 1.05 11.50
N ARG A 54 -0.79 -0.16 10.96
CA ARG A 54 0.02 -1.20 11.60
C ARG A 54 1.50 -0.82 11.68
N ALA A 55 2.06 -0.20 10.65
CA ALA A 55 3.45 0.26 10.67
C ALA A 55 3.67 1.29 11.78
N GLN A 56 2.75 2.26 11.94
CA GLN A 56 2.82 3.25 13.01
C GLN A 56 2.82 2.60 14.39
N GLU A 57 1.91 1.65 14.64
CA GLU A 57 1.88 0.90 15.90
C GLU A 57 3.20 0.20 16.20
N LEU A 58 3.82 -0.44 15.19
CA LEU A 58 5.09 -1.13 15.34
C LEU A 58 6.23 -0.16 15.67
N GLU A 59 6.25 1.03 15.06
CA GLU A 59 7.24 2.07 15.38
C GLU A 59 7.16 2.49 16.85
N TYR A 60 5.96 2.63 17.41
CA TYR A 60 5.79 2.93 18.85
C TYR A 60 6.31 1.81 19.77
N GLN A 61 6.35 0.56 19.30
CA GLN A 61 6.88 -0.56 20.09
C GLN A 61 8.40 -0.68 19.98
N GLU A 62 9.00 -0.19 18.91
CA GLU A 62 10.42 -0.38 18.60
C GLU A 62 11.30 0.72 19.23
N PRO A 63 12.29 0.38 20.09
CA PRO A 63 13.11 1.37 20.82
C PRO A 63 13.80 2.41 19.94
N GLN A 64 14.27 2.00 18.77
CA GLN A 64 14.97 2.85 17.80
C GLN A 64 14.14 4.00 17.22
N TYR A 65 12.81 3.97 17.34
CA TYR A 65 11.90 5.03 16.87
C TYR A 65 11.46 5.97 17.98
N LYS A 66 11.83 5.71 19.25
CA LYS A 66 11.31 6.46 20.40
C LYS A 66 11.96 7.83 20.61
N GLY A 67 12.95 8.21 19.80
CA GLY A 67 13.77 9.40 20.03
C GLY A 67 14.62 9.23 21.29
N ASN A 68 15.88 9.69 21.26
CA ASN A 68 16.68 9.80 22.48
C ASN A 68 16.28 11.05 23.26
#